data_AF-A0A6C0ERQ4-F1
#
_entry.id   AF-A0A6C0ERQ4-F1
#
_cell.length_a   1.000
_cell.length_b   1.000
_cell.length_c   1.000
_cell.angle_alpha   90.00
_cell.angle_beta   90.00
_cell.angle_gamma   90.00
#
_symmetry.space_group_name_H-M   'P 1'
#
loop_
_entity.id
_entity.type
_entity.pdbx_description
1 polymer ?
#
loop_
_entity_poly.entity_id
_entity_poly.type
_entity_poly.pdbx_seq_one_letter_code
_entity_poly.pdbx_strand_id
1 'polypeptide(L)'
;MNKELINLFVFIGICFIGYLLFRNLNYKEGMSSDASGNNSSSSGSSGIAGNASAYAATIKSNVIKNQDVLLISKYRSDYETTILNLDDLVNNLMLTTALNIDPSKPLDGLDKLNKLNESKVALNNVMKFIDASH
;
A
#
# COMPACT_ATOMS: atom_id res chain seq x y z
N MET A 1 -49.05 29.11 -38.53
CA MET A 1 -48.28 28.00 -37.91
C MET A 1 -48.99 27.63 -36.63
N ASN A 2 -49.46 26.38 -36.51
CA ASN A 2 -50.31 25.97 -35.39
C ASN A 2 -49.51 26.11 -34.09
N LYS A 3 -50.08 26.78 -33.07
CA LYS A 3 -49.41 27.08 -31.80
C LYS A 3 -48.83 25.82 -31.13
N GLU A 4 -49.44 24.67 -31.40
CA GLU A 4 -48.99 23.36 -30.91
C GLU A 4 -47.67 22.89 -31.54
N LEU A 5 -47.46 23.17 -32.83
CA LEU A 5 -46.20 22.86 -33.51
C LEU A 5 -45.04 23.69 -32.94
N ILE A 6 -45.29 24.95 -32.57
CA ILE A 6 -44.27 25.82 -31.95
C ILE A 6 -43.90 25.34 -30.55
N ASN A 7 -44.88 24.95 -29.73
CA ASN A 7 -44.60 24.42 -28.38
C ASN A 7 -43.83 23.09 -28.42
N LEU A 8 -44.11 22.22 -29.41
CA LEU A 8 -43.36 20.98 -29.59
C LEU A 8 -41.87 21.22 -29.89
N PHE A 9 -41.56 22.17 -30.79
CA PHE A 9 -40.17 22.51 -31.11
C PHE A 9 -39.42 23.17 -29.94
N VAL A 10 -40.11 24.00 -29.14
CA VAL A 10 -39.52 24.60 -27.93
C VAL A 10 -39.22 23.54 -26.88
N PHE A 11 -40.11 22.56 -26.68
CA PHE A 11 -39.89 21.45 -25.76
C PHE A 11 -38.70 20.58 -26.17
N ILE A 12 -38.61 20.20 -27.45
CA ILE A 12 -37.46 19.46 -28.00
C ILE A 12 -36.16 20.25 -27.83
N GLY A 13 -36.20 21.58 -28.05
CA GLY A 13 -35.04 22.45 -27.91
C GLY A 13 -34.51 22.52 -26.47
N ILE A 14 -35.41 22.59 -25.48
CA ILE A 14 -35.06 22.58 -24.05
C ILE A 14 -34.48 21.23 -23.62
N CYS A 15 -35.03 20.11 -24.09
CA CYS A 15 -34.47 18.78 -23.82
C CYS A 15 -33.06 18.64 -24.42
N PHE A 16 -32.84 19.18 -25.62
CA PHE A 16 -31.54 19.15 -26.29
C PHE A 16 -30.49 20.01 -25.57
N ILE A 17 -30.88 21.20 -25.09
CA ILE A 17 -30.01 22.06 -24.29
C ILE A 17 -29.64 21.39 -22.96
N GLY A 18 -30.60 20.74 -22.30
CA GLY A 18 -30.35 19.98 -21.07
C GLY A 18 -29.38 18.83 -21.30
N TYR A 19 -29.54 18.09 -22.39
CA TYR A 19 -28.63 17.00 -22.77
C TYR A 19 -27.21 17.48 -23.06
N LEU A 20 -27.05 18.63 -23.73
CA LEU A 20 -25.73 19.19 -24.03
C LEU A 20 -25.03 19.66 -22.75
N LEU A 21 -25.76 20.28 -21.82
CA LEU A 21 -25.22 20.62 -20.49
C LEU A 21 -24.84 19.37 -19.70
N PHE A 22 -25.67 18.34 -19.69
CA PHE A 22 -25.38 17.08 -18.98
C PHE A 22 -24.17 16.33 -19.55
N ARG A 23 -23.96 16.41 -20.87
CA ARG A 23 -22.83 15.77 -21.55
C ARG A 23 -21.53 16.57 -21.45
N ASN A 24 -21.62 17.89 -21.29
CA ASN A 24 -20.45 18.77 -21.09
C ASN A 24 -20.02 18.81 -19.62
N LEU A 25 -20.95 18.66 -18.69
CA LEU A 25 -20.67 18.35 -17.29
C LEU A 25 -20.19 16.89 -17.22
N ASN A 26 -18.88 16.68 -17.22
CA ASN A 26 -18.25 15.39 -16.97
C ASN A 26 -18.62 14.88 -15.56
N TYR A 27 -19.84 14.35 -15.41
CA TYR A 27 -20.30 13.70 -14.20
C TYR A 27 -19.48 12.44 -13.99
N LYS A 28 -18.38 12.59 -13.25
CA LYS A 28 -17.58 11.50 -12.72
C LYS A 28 -18.36 10.90 -11.56
N GLU A 29 -19.34 10.06 -11.89
CA GLU A 29 -19.95 9.16 -10.91
C GLU A 29 -18.86 8.23 -10.38
N GLY A 30 -18.49 8.44 -9.14
CA GLY A 30 -17.47 7.65 -8.48
C GLY A 30 -17.33 8.13 -7.05
N MET A 31 -17.95 7.41 -6.13
CA MET A 31 -17.73 7.49 -4.70
C MET A 31 -16.31 6.99 -4.40
N SER A 32 -15.33 7.80 -4.79
CA SER A 32 -13.92 7.71 -4.46
C SER A 32 -13.52 9.15 -4.22
N SER A 33 -13.69 9.58 -2.98
CA SER A 33 -13.18 10.84 -2.45
C SER A 33 -11.66 10.83 -2.54
N ASP A 34 -11.16 11.08 -3.75
CA ASP A 34 -9.83 11.61 -4.01
C ASP A 34 -9.91 13.11 -3.70
N ALA A 35 -9.89 13.43 -2.40
CA ALA A 35 -9.73 14.80 -1.93
C ALA A 35 -8.25 15.17 -2.04
N SER A 36 -7.76 15.30 -3.26
CA SER A 36 -6.52 16.01 -3.57
C SER A 36 -6.58 16.55 -4.99
N GLY A 37 -7.24 17.70 -5.14
CA GLY A 37 -7.05 18.52 -6.32
C GLY A 37 -5.61 19.01 -6.37
N ASN A 38 -4.75 18.30 -7.10
CA ASN A 38 -3.53 18.89 -7.64
C ASN A 38 -3.36 18.50 -9.10
N ASN A 39 -4.33 18.90 -9.91
CA ASN A 39 -4.09 19.14 -11.34
C ASN A 39 -3.50 20.55 -11.49
N SER A 40 -2.35 20.78 -10.86
CA SER A 40 -1.48 21.90 -11.20
C SER A 40 -0.48 21.36 -12.20
N SER A 41 -0.81 21.52 -13.48
CA SER A 41 0.16 21.58 -14.55
C SER A 41 1.13 22.74 -14.25
N SER A 42 2.12 22.49 -13.38
CA SER A 42 3.26 23.37 -13.19
C SER A 42 4.44 22.78 -13.94
N SER A 43 4.79 23.47 -15.02
CA SER A 43 6.02 23.36 -15.78
C SER A 43 7.22 23.73 -14.90
N GLY A 44 7.57 22.86 -13.94
CA GLY A 44 8.73 23.00 -13.07
C GLY A 44 9.71 21.87 -13.32
N SER A 45 10.79 22.17 -14.03
CA SER A 45 12.00 21.36 -14.24
C SER A 45 12.07 20.08 -13.39
N SER A 46 11.63 18.96 -13.96
CA SER A 46 11.70 17.63 -13.34
C SER A 46 13.13 17.10 -13.33
N GLY A 47 13.95 17.59 -12.40
CA GLY A 47 15.14 16.86 -11.99
C GLY A 47 14.74 15.58 -11.25
N ILE A 48 15.64 14.60 -11.18
CA ILE A 48 15.45 13.30 -10.49
C ILE A 48 14.98 13.48 -9.03
N ALA A 49 15.32 14.61 -8.38
CA ALA A 49 14.89 14.95 -7.03
C ALA A 49 13.49 15.63 -6.93
N GLY A 50 12.96 16.19 -8.02
CA GLY A 50 11.69 16.95 -8.02
C GLY A 50 10.47 16.08 -7.73
N ASN A 51 10.57 14.77 -7.98
CA ASN A 51 9.50 13.79 -7.71
C ASN A 51 9.69 13.04 -6.38
N ALA A 52 10.80 13.27 -5.66
CA ALA A 52 11.12 12.54 -4.42
C ALA A 52 10.12 12.83 -3.29
N SER A 53 9.62 14.07 -3.20
CA SER A 53 8.62 14.46 -2.21
C SER A 53 7.27 13.75 -2.46
N ALA A 54 6.84 13.65 -3.72
CA ALA A 54 5.63 12.93 -4.09
C ALA A 54 5.77 11.42 -3.82
N TYR A 55 6.91 10.82 -4.17
CA TYR A 55 7.20 9.42 -3.88
C TYR A 55 7.22 9.12 -2.37
N ALA A 56 7.83 10.00 -1.56
CA ALA A 56 7.80 9.88 -0.11
C ALA A 56 6.37 9.96 0.46
N ALA A 57 5.52 10.82 -0.10
CA ALA A 57 4.11 10.91 0.27
C ALA A 57 3.35 9.61 -0.05
N THR A 58 3.62 8.99 -1.20
CA THR A 58 3.05 7.68 -1.57
C THR A 58 3.55 6.55 -0.66
N ILE A 59 4.83 6.55 -0.25
CA ILE A 59 5.33 5.58 0.73
C ILE A 59 4.59 5.78 2.06
N LYS A 60 4.46 7.03 2.52
CA LYS A 60 3.79 7.34 3.79
C LYS A 60 2.32 6.91 3.78
N SER A 61 1.60 7.11 2.68
CA SER A 61 0.20 6.68 2.59
C SER A 61 0.07 5.15 2.64
N ASN A 62 0.99 4.41 2.00
CA ASN A 62 1.03 2.95 2.10
C ASN A 62 1.39 2.47 3.51
N VAL A 63 2.30 3.15 4.21
CA VAL A 63 2.62 2.84 5.62
C VAL A 63 1.38 2.98 6.50
N ILE A 64 0.66 4.10 6.40
CA ILE A 64 -0.57 4.33 7.19
C ILE A 64 -1.62 3.27 6.86
N LYS A 65 -1.86 3.02 5.57
CA LYS A 65 -2.80 1.99 5.13
C LYS A 65 -2.44 0.61 5.68
N ASN A 66 -1.16 0.25 5.66
CA ASN A 66 -0.70 -1.03 6.20
C ASN A 66 -0.84 -1.10 7.73
N GLN A 67 -0.56 -0.01 8.45
CA GLN A 67 -0.77 0.08 9.89
C GLN A 67 -2.25 -0.10 10.25
N ASP A 68 -3.15 0.54 9.49
CA ASP A 68 -4.60 0.43 9.67
C ASP A 68 -5.13 -0.99 9.39
N VAL A 69 -4.61 -1.64 8.34
CA VAL A 69 -5.01 -3.02 7.97
C VAL A 69 -4.49 -4.05 8.98
N LEU A 70 -3.25 -3.88 9.44
CA LEU A 70 -2.62 -4.82 10.39
C LEU A 70 -3.19 -4.67 11.81
N LEU A 71 -3.81 -3.54 12.15
CA LEU A 71 -4.42 -3.32 13.47
C LEU A 71 -3.43 -3.68 14.60
N ILE A 72 -2.17 -3.25 14.45
CA ILE A 72 -1.04 -3.67 15.30
C ILE A 72 -1.35 -3.46 16.78
N SER A 73 -1.92 -2.30 17.14
CA SER A 73 -2.26 -1.98 18.54
C SER A 73 -3.29 -2.95 19.14
N LYS A 74 -4.17 -3.56 18.33
CA LYS A 74 -5.18 -4.51 18.79
C LYS A 74 -4.65 -5.93 18.90
N TYR A 75 -3.83 -6.37 17.95
CA TYR A 75 -3.33 -7.74 17.85
C TYR A 75 -1.87 -7.89 18.32
N ARG A 76 -1.33 -6.89 19.01
CA ARG A 76 0.07 -6.84 19.49
C ARG A 76 0.51 -8.13 20.17
N SER A 77 -0.25 -8.58 21.18
CA SER A 77 0.07 -9.79 21.96
C SER A 77 0.12 -11.04 21.09
N ASP A 78 -0.78 -11.14 20.11
CA ASP A 78 -0.83 -12.28 19.19
C ASP A 78 0.36 -12.25 18.22
N TYR A 79 0.75 -11.05 17.74
CA TYR A 79 1.92 -10.87 16.88
C TYR A 79 3.23 -11.14 17.61
N GLU A 80 3.39 -10.67 18.85
CA GLU A 80 4.54 -11.01 19.70
C GLU A 80 4.66 -12.51 19.91
N THR A 81 3.56 -13.15 20.30
CA THR A 81 3.54 -14.61 20.49
C THR A 81 3.91 -15.34 19.20
N THR A 82 3.41 -14.88 18.05
CA THR A 82 3.74 -15.46 16.74
C THR A 82 5.22 -15.31 16.42
N ILE A 83 5.81 -14.15 16.65
CA ILE A 83 7.23 -13.88 16.38
C ILE A 83 8.13 -14.69 17.32
N LEU A 84 7.80 -14.79 18.60
CA LEU A 84 8.54 -15.62 19.55
C LEU A 84 8.53 -17.09 19.16
N ASN A 85 7.36 -17.63 18.77
CA ASN A 85 7.26 -19.00 18.27
C ASN A 85 8.11 -19.21 16.99
N LEU A 86 8.22 -18.19 16.15
CA LEU A 86 9.03 -18.26 14.94
C LEU A 86 10.54 -18.15 15.24
N ASP A 87 10.94 -17.36 16.25
CA ASP A 87 12.31 -17.35 16.77
C ASP A 87 12.70 -18.74 17.30
N ASP A 88 11.84 -19.37 18.09
CA ASP A 88 12.04 -20.73 18.59
C ASP A 88 12.14 -21.76 17.46
N LEU A 89 11.31 -21.63 16.42
CA LEU A 89 11.43 -22.46 15.22
C LEU A 89 12.78 -22.26 14.53
N VAL A 90 13.24 -21.02 14.35
CA VAL A 90 14.55 -20.72 13.75
C VAL A 90 15.67 -21.32 14.60
N ASN A 91 15.60 -21.22 15.92
CA ASN A 91 16.57 -21.84 16.84
C ASN A 91 16.65 -23.37 16.62
N ASN A 92 15.51 -24.04 16.50
CA ASN A 92 15.45 -25.48 16.20
C ASN A 92 16.02 -25.81 14.81
N LEU A 93 15.75 -24.99 13.80
CA LEU A 93 16.29 -25.16 12.45
C LEU A 93 17.81 -24.92 12.41
N MET A 94 18.33 -23.97 13.19
CA MET A 94 19.76 -23.72 13.33
C MET A 94 20.44 -24.94 13.96
N LEU A 95 19.88 -25.47 15.05
CA LEU A 95 20.39 -26.68 15.70
C LEU A 95 20.38 -27.87 14.72
N THR A 96 19.25 -28.09 14.03
CA THR A 96 19.13 -29.16 13.03
C THR A 96 20.16 -28.99 11.92
N THR A 97 20.37 -27.76 11.44
CA THR A 97 21.37 -27.48 10.40
C THR A 97 22.78 -27.77 10.90
N ALA A 98 23.13 -27.30 12.11
CA ALA A 98 24.45 -27.52 12.72
C ALA A 98 24.76 -29.00 12.93
N LEU A 99 23.78 -29.80 13.36
CA LEU A 99 23.93 -31.24 13.58
C LEU A 99 24.04 -32.06 12.28
N ASN A 100 23.62 -31.50 11.14
CA ASN A 100 23.60 -32.19 9.84
C ASN A 100 24.63 -31.62 8.85
N ILE A 101 25.59 -30.80 9.29
CA ILE A 101 26.65 -30.30 8.41
C ILE A 101 27.52 -31.47 7.96
N ASP A 102 27.71 -31.61 6.65
CA ASP A 102 28.68 -32.55 6.08
C ASP A 102 30.10 -32.05 6.39
N PRO A 103 30.92 -32.80 7.16
CA PRO A 103 32.30 -32.41 7.46
C PRO A 103 33.19 -32.31 6.22
N SER A 104 32.81 -32.98 5.12
CA SER A 104 33.55 -32.98 3.86
C SER A 104 33.31 -31.72 3.03
N LYS A 105 32.17 -31.05 3.24
CA LYS A 105 31.75 -29.81 2.56
C LYS A 105 31.02 -28.88 3.53
N PRO A 106 31.70 -28.39 4.58
CA PRO A 106 31.03 -27.68 5.67
C PRO A 106 30.48 -26.32 5.26
N LEU A 107 31.02 -25.71 4.20
CA LEU A 107 30.66 -24.35 3.77
C LEU A 107 29.16 -24.20 3.45
N ASP A 108 28.56 -25.16 2.76
CA ASP A 108 27.14 -25.10 2.39
C ASP A 108 26.23 -25.10 3.64
N GLY A 109 26.59 -25.90 4.64
CA GLY A 109 25.88 -25.96 5.92
C GLY A 109 26.06 -24.71 6.76
N LEU A 110 27.28 -24.15 6.77
CA LEU A 110 27.60 -22.90 7.47
C LEU A 110 26.91 -21.69 6.83
N ASP A 111 26.83 -21.61 5.50
CA ASP A 111 26.10 -20.53 4.81
C ASP A 111 24.60 -20.58 5.12
N LYS A 112 24.02 -21.78 5.17
CA LYS A 112 22.63 -21.95 5.60
C LYS A 112 22.44 -21.52 7.05
N LEU A 113 23.37 -21.85 7.94
CA LEU A 113 23.35 -21.45 9.35
C LEU A 113 23.41 -19.91 9.50
N ASN A 114 24.24 -19.24 8.70
CA ASN A 114 24.35 -17.78 8.69
C ASN A 114 23.03 -17.11 8.26
N LYS A 115 22.37 -17.61 7.21
CA LYS A 115 21.06 -17.10 6.78
C LYS A 115 19.97 -17.25 7.84
N LEU A 116 20.01 -18.35 8.60
CA LEU A 116 19.09 -18.54 9.73
C LEU A 116 19.38 -17.55 10.86
N ASN A 117 20.65 -17.27 11.15
CA ASN A 117 21.03 -16.24 12.12
C ASN A 117 20.59 -14.83 11.68
N GLU A 118 20.73 -14.49 10.40
CA GLU A 118 20.21 -13.23 9.85
C GLU A 118 18.68 -13.13 9.97
N SER A 119 17.98 -14.24 9.74
CA SER A 119 16.53 -14.32 9.95
C SER A 119 16.16 -14.02 11.40
N LYS A 120 16.95 -14.51 12.36
CA LYS A 120 16.76 -14.21 13.80
C LYS A 120 16.89 -12.71 14.10
N VAL A 121 17.91 -12.06 13.52
CA VAL A 121 18.10 -10.61 13.64
C VAL A 121 16.92 -9.85 13.04
N ALA A 122 16.42 -10.28 11.87
CA ALA A 122 15.26 -9.67 11.24
C ALA A 122 14.00 -9.79 12.12
N LEU A 123 13.75 -10.95 12.74
CA LEU A 123 12.63 -11.14 13.66
C LEU A 123 12.73 -10.26 14.90
N ASN A 124 13.92 -10.08 15.45
CA ASN A 124 14.14 -9.15 16.56
C ASN A 124 13.78 -7.70 16.17
N ASN A 125 14.13 -7.28 14.95
CA ASN A 125 13.77 -5.97 14.44
C ASN A 125 12.25 -5.82 14.23
N VAL A 126 11.57 -6.88 13.78
CA VAL A 126 10.10 -6.89 13.67
C VAL A 126 9.45 -6.79 15.05
N MET A 127 9.98 -7.48 16.05
CA MET A 127 9.50 -7.39 17.43
C MET A 127 9.64 -5.98 17.98
N LYS A 128 10.82 -5.35 17.81
CA LYS A 128 11.03 -3.94 18.18
C LYS A 128 10.06 -2.97 17.50
N PHE A 129 9.72 -3.22 16.23
CA PHE A 129 8.74 -2.40 15.52
C PHE A 129 7.34 -2.51 16.13
N ILE A 130 6.93 -3.72 16.52
CA ILE A 130 5.65 -3.95 17.22
C ILE A 130 5.65 -3.28 18.60
N ASP A 131 6.74 -3.41 19.35
CA ASP A 131 6.91 -2.75 20.65
C ASP A 131 6.87 -1.22 20.56
N ALA A 132 7.48 -0.65 19.52
CA ALA A 132 7.52 0.79 19.29
C ALA A 132 6.21 1.38 18.76
N SER A 133 5.24 0.54 18.36
CA SER A 133 3.93 0.98 17.85
C SER A 133 2.93 1.34 18.96
N HIS A 134 3.45 1.74 20.13
CA HIS A 134 2.72 2.13 21.35
C HIS A 134 2.47 3.65 21.42
#